data_AF-A0A7C7CU11-F1
#
_entry.id   AF-A0A7C7CU11-F1
#
_cell.length_a   1.000
_cell.length_b   1.000
_cell.length_c   1.000
_cell.angle_alpha   90.00
_cell.angle_beta   90.00
_cell.angle_gamma   90.00
#
_symmetry.space_group_name_H-M   'P 1'
#
loop_
_entity.id
_entity.type
_entity.pdbx_description
1 polymer ?
#
loop_
_entity_poly.entity_id
_entity_poly.type
_entity_poly.pdbx_seq_one_letter_code
_entity_poly.pdbx_strand_id
1 'polypeptide(L)'
;MCHFLEIIEDTENNKTYKKELSTEQIKRAIASLPRSTLITFTGGEAFMKADFMDILKYAANNHKVHIITNGMSLSENVVKQLIDLRTRSLFSSGLLYMGVS
;
A
#
# COMPACT_ATOMS: atom_id res chain seq x y z
N MET A 1 -15.77 -1.10 -14.22
CA MET A 1 -15.06 -1.31 -15.50
C MET A 1 -14.05 -0.17 -15.62
N CYS A 2 -12.77 -0.43 -15.37
CA CYS A 2 -11.74 0.61 -15.49
C CYS A 2 -11.59 0.99 -16.97
N HIS A 3 -11.93 2.22 -17.32
CA HIS A 3 -11.87 2.72 -18.71
C HIS A 3 -10.44 2.72 -19.29
N PHE A 4 -9.42 2.59 -18.42
CA PHE A 4 -8.00 2.54 -18.79
C PHE A 4 -7.42 1.11 -18.83
N LEU A 5 -8.23 0.06 -18.64
CA LEU A 5 -7.76 -1.33 -18.66
C LEU A 5 -7.03 -1.68 -19.95
N GLU A 6 -7.53 -1.26 -21.11
CA GLU A 6 -6.90 -1.54 -22.40
C GLU A 6 -5.49 -0.92 -22.51
N ILE A 7 -5.27 0.26 -21.94
CA ILE A 7 -3.95 0.93 -21.92
C ILE A 7 -3.00 0.24 -20.91
N ILE A 8 -3.55 -0.30 -19.82
CA ILE A 8 -2.80 -1.09 -18.83
C ILE A 8 -2.41 -2.45 -19.41
N GLU A 9 -3.32 -3.13 -20.10
CA GLU A 9 -3.11 -4.44 -20.74
C GLU A 9 -2.07 -4.34 -21.88
N ASP A 10 -2.12 -3.29 -22.70
CA ASP A 10 -1.11 -3.04 -23.73
C ASP A 10 0.29 -2.77 -23.14
N THR A 11 0.37 -2.18 -21.94
CA THR A 11 1.64 -2.02 -21.22
C THR A 11 2.05 -3.24 -20.39
N GLU A 12 1.13 -4.15 -20.04
CA GLU A 12 1.40 -5.38 -19.28
C GLU A 12 1.85 -6.55 -20.16
N ASN A 13 1.35 -6.66 -21.40
CA ASN A 13 1.77 -7.71 -22.34
C ASN A 13 3.27 -7.66 -22.71
N ASN A 14 3.96 -6.55 -22.41
CA ASN A 14 5.40 -6.38 -22.57
C ASN A 14 6.18 -6.26 -21.24
N LYS A 15 5.54 -6.44 -20.08
CA LYS A 15 6.22 -6.33 -18.77
C LYS A 15 6.70 -7.66 -18.25
N THR A 16 8.03 -7.77 -18.17
CA THR A 16 8.72 -8.69 -17.28
C THR A 16 8.37 -8.36 -15.83
N TYR A 17 7.57 -9.20 -15.16
CA TYR A 17 7.40 -9.27 -13.69
C TYR A 17 8.72 -9.56 -12.92
N LYS A 18 9.89 -9.26 -13.52
CA LYS A 18 11.13 -9.96 -13.16
C LYS A 18 11.82 -9.49 -11.88
N LYS A 19 11.43 -8.39 -11.23
CA LYS A 19 12.08 -7.94 -9.98
C LYS A 19 11.16 -7.07 -9.10
N GLU A 20 10.09 -7.62 -8.56
CA GLU A 20 9.48 -6.98 -7.38
C GLU A 20 10.48 -6.88 -6.24
N LEU A 21 10.43 -5.79 -5.49
CA LEU A 21 11.22 -5.66 -4.26
C LEU A 21 10.72 -6.66 -3.21
N SER A 22 11.66 -7.28 -2.51
CA SER A 22 11.33 -8.07 -1.33
C SER A 22 10.84 -7.16 -0.20
N THR A 23 10.09 -7.73 0.74
CA THR A 23 9.67 -7.02 1.97
C THR A 23 10.83 -6.32 2.66
N GLU A 24 11.99 -6.97 2.78
CA GLU A 24 13.16 -6.38 3.44
C GLU A 24 13.73 -5.18 2.69
N GLN A 25 13.73 -5.21 1.35
CA GLN A 25 14.15 -4.06 0.55
C GLN A 25 13.19 -2.88 0.74
N ILE A 26 11.88 -3.15 0.80
CA ILE A 26 10.86 -2.12 1.03
C ILE A 26 10.99 -1.55 2.44
N LYS A 27 11.13 -2.38 3.48
CA LYS A 27 11.35 -1.93 4.86
C LYS A 27 12.60 -1.07 4.99
N ARG A 28 13.70 -1.44 4.33
CA ARG A 28 14.93 -0.62 4.28
C ARG A 28 14.70 0.72 3.60
N ALA A 29 13.98 0.75 2.48
CA ALA A 29 13.62 2.00 1.82
C ALA A 29 12.78 2.88 2.74
N ILE A 30 11.76 2.33 3.40
CA ILE A 30 10.93 3.04 4.38
C ILE A 30 11.79 3.59 5.53
N ALA A 31 12.73 2.79 6.05
CA ALA A 31 13.60 3.20 7.16
C ALA A 31 14.55 4.35 6.80
N SER A 32 14.91 4.50 5.52
CA SER A 32 15.73 5.62 5.04
C SER A 32 14.97 6.94 4.86
N LEU A 33 13.65 6.95 4.95
CA LEU A 33 12.84 8.16 4.79
C LEU A 33 12.81 9.00 6.08
N PRO A 34 12.72 10.33 5.98
CA PRO A 34 12.42 11.17 7.13
C PRO A 34 11.06 10.81 7.74
N ARG A 35 10.95 10.80 9.08
CA ARG A 35 9.71 10.40 9.80
C ARG A 35 8.46 11.22 9.42
N SER A 36 8.64 12.44 8.92
CA SER A 36 7.55 13.31 8.46
C SER A 36 6.98 12.94 7.10
N THR A 37 7.56 11.95 6.41
CA THR A 37 7.15 11.55 5.05
C THR A 37 5.79 10.84 5.08
N LEU A 38 4.92 11.20 4.14
CA LEU A 38 3.68 10.48 3.84
C LEU A 38 3.98 9.41 2.79
N ILE A 39 3.71 8.14 3.12
CA ILE A 39 3.92 7.01 2.22
C ILE A 39 2.59 6.64 1.58
N THR A 40 2.51 6.63 0.25
CA THR A 40 1.32 6.16 -0.48
C THR A 40 1.59 4.80 -1.10
N PHE A 41 0.77 3.80 -0.75
CA PHE A 41 0.72 2.52 -1.44
C PHE A 41 -0.33 2.59 -2.56
N THR A 42 0.12 2.34 -3.78
CA THR A 42 -0.66 2.39 -5.03
C THR A 42 -0.04 1.42 -6.04
N GLY A 43 -0.58 1.34 -7.26
CA GLY A 43 -0.11 0.46 -8.34
C GLY A 43 -1.28 -0.20 -9.05
N GLY A 44 -1.18 -1.50 -9.31
CA GLY A 44 -2.33 -2.32 -9.67
C GLY A 44 -3.25 -2.48 -8.47
N GLU A 45 -3.10 -3.58 -7.71
CA GLU A 45 -3.81 -3.77 -6.45
C GLU A 45 -2.81 -4.12 -5.33
N ALA A 46 -2.64 -3.20 -4.37
CA ALA A 46 -1.65 -3.33 -3.30
C ALA A 46 -1.87 -4.59 -2.47
N PHE A 47 -3.14 -4.99 -2.25
CA PHE A 47 -3.50 -6.19 -1.49
C PHE A 47 -3.20 -7.51 -2.21
N MET A 48 -2.83 -7.49 -3.51
CA MET A 48 -2.39 -8.70 -4.23
C MET A 48 -0.98 -9.15 -3.85
N LYS A 49 -0.16 -8.25 -3.29
CA LYS A 49 1.17 -8.61 -2.80
C LYS A 49 1.02 -9.41 -1.49
N ALA A 50 1.46 -10.67 -1.50
CA ALA A 50 1.24 -11.61 -0.39
C ALA A 50 1.77 -11.12 0.97
N ASP A 51 2.85 -10.34 0.96
CA ASP A 51 3.51 -9.77 2.13
C ASP A 51 3.10 -8.30 2.40
N PHE A 52 2.08 -7.78 1.72
CA PHE A 52 1.65 -6.39 1.82
C PHE A 52 1.28 -5.98 3.24
N MET A 53 0.55 -6.81 3.98
CA MET A 53 0.13 -6.46 5.34
C MET A 53 1.31 -6.30 6.32
N ASP A 54 2.41 -7.03 6.12
CA ASP A 54 3.62 -6.86 6.93
C ASP A 54 4.33 -5.53 6.60
N ILE A 55 4.46 -5.22 5.31
CA ILE A 55 5.00 -3.94 4.83
C ILE A 55 4.15 -2.78 5.36
N LEU A 56 2.83 -2.88 5.27
CA LEU A 56 1.89 -1.86 5.72
C LEU A 56 2.01 -1.62 7.22
N LYS A 57 2.06 -2.69 8.04
CA LYS A 57 2.28 -2.58 9.49
C LYS A 57 3.58 -1.87 9.81
N TYR A 58 4.66 -2.24 9.12
CA TYR A 58 5.96 -1.58 9.29
C TYR A 58 5.90 -0.09 8.92
N ALA A 59 5.30 0.25 7.79
CA ALA A 59 5.14 1.63 7.35
C ALA A 59 4.30 2.45 8.34
N ALA A 60 3.13 1.93 8.73
CA ALA A 60 2.17 2.61 9.60
C ALA A 60 2.69 2.80 11.03
N ASN A 61 3.60 1.95 11.51
CA ASN A 61 4.26 2.17 12.80
C ASN A 61 5.26 3.34 12.77
N ASN A 62 5.84 3.65 11.60
CA ASN A 62 6.95 4.62 11.49
C ASN A 62 6.56 5.94 10.83
N HIS A 63 5.56 5.92 9.94
CA HIS A 63 5.15 7.03 9.08
C HIS A 63 3.63 7.14 9.02
N LYS A 64 3.15 8.27 8.48
CA LYS A 64 1.77 8.35 8.00
C LYS A 64 1.68 7.61 6.67
N VAL A 65 0.61 6.85 6.52
CA VAL A 65 0.38 6.00 5.35
C VAL A 65 -0.94 6.32 4.69
N HIS A 66 -0.96 6.28 3.37
CA HIS A 66 -2.14 6.39 2.53
C HIS A 66 -2.20 5.16 1.61
N ILE A 67 -3.40 4.62 1.38
CA ILE A 67 -3.60 3.46 0.50
C ILE A 67 -4.60 3.83 -0.59
N ILE A 68 -4.32 3.45 -1.83
CA ILE A 68 -5.27 3.48 -2.94
C ILE A 68 -5.51 2.02 -3.36
N THR A 69 -6.77 1.59 -3.39
CA THR A 69 -7.18 0.21 -3.71
C THR A 69 -8.50 0.20 -4.48
N ASN A 70 -8.78 -0.85 -5.24
CA ASN A 70 -10.10 -1.05 -5.84
C ASN A 70 -11.15 -1.61 -4.85
N GLY A 71 -10.72 -1.97 -3.64
CA GLY A 71 -11.58 -2.45 -2.56
C GLY A 71 -12.02 -3.91 -2.66
N MET A 72 -11.72 -4.62 -3.76
CA MET A 72 -12.18 -6.01 -3.98
C MET A 72 -11.64 -7.00 -2.94
N SER A 73 -10.47 -6.72 -2.36
CA SER A 73 -9.82 -7.56 -1.34
C SER A 73 -10.14 -7.16 0.11
N LEU A 74 -11.05 -6.21 0.33
CA LEU A 74 -11.41 -5.73 1.68
C LEU A 74 -12.43 -6.65 2.36
N SER A 75 -11.94 -7.72 2.97
CA SER A 75 -12.73 -8.51 3.93
C SER A 75 -12.88 -7.80 5.28
N GLU A 76 -13.86 -8.19 6.09
CA GLU A 76 -14.02 -7.64 7.46
C GLU A 76 -12.74 -7.75 8.30
N ASN A 77 -12.00 -8.85 8.16
CA ASN A 77 -10.76 -9.05 8.90
C ASN A 77 -9.66 -8.07 8.45
N VAL A 78 -9.58 -7.80 7.14
CA VAL A 78 -8.65 -6.79 6.60
C VAL A 78 -9.05 -5.41 7.11
N VAL A 79 -10.34 -5.06 7.05
CA VAL A 79 -10.84 -3.79 7.55
C VAL A 79 -10.54 -3.59 9.04
N LYS A 80 -10.75 -4.63 9.88
CA LYS A 80 -10.38 -4.57 11.31
C LYS A 80 -8.89 -4.26 11.51
N GLN A 81 -8.01 -4.95 10.79
CA GLN A 81 -6.57 -4.67 10.84
C GLN A 81 -6.21 -3.26 10.38
N LEU A 82 -6.89 -2.73 9.35
CA LEU A 82 -6.67 -1.36 8.88
C LEU A 82 -7.12 -0.32 9.91
N ILE A 83 -8.26 -0.55 10.57
CA ILE A 83 -8.75 0.30 11.65
C ILE A 83 -7.78 0.29 12.84
N ASP A 84 -7.18 -0.85 13.16
CA ASP A 84 -6.18 -0.94 14.24
C ASP A 84 -4.90 -0.14 13.92
N LEU A 85 -4.55 -0.04 12.64
CA LEU A 85 -3.43 0.75 12.15
C LEU A 85 -3.73 2.25 11.99
N ARG A 86 -4.97 2.70 12.22
CA ARG A 86 -5.37 4.09 12.01
C ARG A 86 -4.49 5.08 12.78
N THR A 87 -4.30 6.24 12.19
CA THR A 87 -3.69 7.39 12.84
C THR A 87 -4.54 7.79 14.05
N ARG A 88 -3.93 7.91 15.24
CA ARG A 88 -4.64 8.24 16.49
C ARG A 88 -4.61 9.73 16.83
N SER A 89 -3.65 10.48 16.28
CA SER A 89 -3.55 11.94 16.44
C SER A 89 -2.88 12.58 15.23
N LEU A 90 -2.98 13.90 15.08
CA LEU A 90 -2.38 14.63 13.95
C LEU A 90 -0.85 14.47 13.84
N PHE A 91 -0.18 14.08 14.93
CA PHE A 91 1.29 13.91 14.96
C PHE A 91 1.72 12.45 15.01
N SER A 92 0.78 11.50 15.19
CA SER A 92 1.13 10.08 15.21
C SER A 92 1.36 9.53 13.80
N SER A 93 2.17 8.48 13.71
CA SER A 93 2.16 7.56 12.58
C SER A 93 0.85 6.78 12.51
N GLY A 94 0.61 6.14 11.37
CA GLY A 94 -0.56 5.29 11.16
C GLY A 94 -1.14 5.43 9.75
N LEU A 95 -2.18 4.64 9.49
CA LEU A 95 -3.02 4.78 8.32
C LEU A 95 -3.83 6.07 8.44
N LEU A 96 -3.57 7.03 7.56
CA LEU A 96 -4.20 8.34 7.54
C LEU A 96 -5.47 8.33 6.70
N TYR A 97 -5.42 7.73 5.52
CA TYR A 97 -6.52 7.72 4.57
C TYR A 97 -6.44 6.46 3.69
N MET A 98 -7.59 6.00 3.22
CA MET A 98 -7.72 4.95 2.21
C MET A 98 -8.69 5.46 1.14
N GLY A 99 -8.19 5.62 -0.09
CA GLY A 99 -9.00 5.89 -1.26
C GLY A 99 -9.43 4.58 -1.93
N VAL A 100 -10.70 4.51 -2.33
CA VAL A 100 -11.22 3.43 -3.17
C VAL A 100 -11.52 3.99 -4.56
N SER A 101 -10.96 3.39 -5.61
CA SER A 101 -11.11 3.85 -7.01
C SER A 101 -11.34 2.70 -7.99
#